data_AF-A0A661WMM8-F1
#
_entry.id   AF-A0A661WMM8-F1
#
_cell.length_a   1.000
_cell.length_b   1.000
_cell.length_c   1.000
_cell.angle_alpha   90.00
_cell.angle_beta   90.00
_cell.angle_gamma   90.00
#
_symmetry.space_group_name_H-M   'P 1'
#
loop_
_entity.id
_entity.type
_entity.pdbx_description
1 polymer ?
#
loop_
_entity_poly.entity_id
_entity_poly.type
_entity_poly.pdbx_seq_one_letter_code
_entity_poly.pdbx_strand_id
1 'polypeptide(L)' 'MEELGAEWVGHGASAIQPPMFVDYLTEHRIGLESNLTSNLQTRVMDRYPSHPLEKFLERGILATINTDDPSISAINLSY' A
#
# COMPACT_ATOMS: atom_id res chain seq x y z
N MET A 1 4.16 9.78 11.53
CA MET A 1 2.84 10.33 11.12
C MET A 1 2.45 11.51 11.98
N GLU A 2 2.64 11.42 13.29
CA GLU A 2 2.26 12.43 14.28
C GLU A 2 2.74 13.85 13.97
N GLU A 3 3.93 14.03 13.40
CA GLU A 3 4.45 15.36 13.04
C GLU A 3 3.90 15.92 11.71
N LEU A 4 3.42 15.06 10.81
CA LEU A 4 3.02 15.44 9.44
C LEU A 4 1.50 15.42 9.23
N GLY A 5 0.73 14.76 10.11
CA GLY A 5 -0.73 14.71 10.04
C GLY A 5 -1.31 13.99 8.81
N ALA A 6 -0.56 13.03 8.24
CA ALA A 6 -0.99 12.33 7.03
C ALA A 6 -2.20 11.41 7.26
N GLU A 7 -3.24 11.56 6.45
CA GLU A 7 -4.45 10.71 6.44
C GLU A 7 -4.33 9.49 5.51
N TRP A 8 -3.37 9.53 4.59
CA TRP A 8 -3.07 8.49 3.60
C TRP A 8 -1.56 8.33 3.39
N VAL A 9 -1.13 7.11 3.05
CA VAL A 9 0.26 6.81 2.68
C VAL A 9 0.31 6.22 1.29
N GLY A 10 1.06 6.88 0.40
CA GLY A 10 1.41 6.34 -0.91
C GLY A 10 2.25 5.07 -0.80
N HIS A 11 1.89 4.04 -1.58
CA HIS A 11 2.52 2.71 -1.62
C HIS A 11 2.41 1.92 -0.31
N GLY A 12 3.14 2.33 0.72
CA GLY A 12 3.12 1.69 2.04
C GLY A 12 3.45 0.18 2.05
N ALA A 13 4.02 -0.39 1.00
CA ALA A 13 4.18 -1.84 0.88
C ALA A 13 5.17 -2.43 1.91
N SER A 14 6.02 -1.62 2.52
CA SER A 14 6.88 -2.01 3.65
C SER A 14 6.23 -1.85 5.03
N ALA A 15 5.04 -1.24 5.10
CA ALA A 15 4.33 -0.91 6.34
C ALA A 15 3.99 -2.13 7.20
N ILE A 16 4.07 -3.35 6.65
CA ILE A 16 3.74 -4.57 7.38
C ILE A 16 4.82 -5.02 8.39
N GLN A 17 6.05 -4.51 8.26
CA GLN A 17 7.17 -5.00 9.07
C GLN A 17 7.13 -4.58 10.54
N PRO A 18 6.79 -3.33 10.91
CA PRO A 18 6.68 -2.92 12.31
C PRO A 18 5.25 -3.14 12.81
N PRO A 19 5.00 -4.05 13.78
CA PRO A 19 3.66 -4.31 14.29
C PRO A 19 2.97 -3.06 14.85
N MET A 20 3.74 -2.23 15.56
CA MET A 20 3.24 -0.95 16.11
C MET A 20 2.75 0.01 15.03
N PHE A 21 3.33 -0.04 13.82
CA PHE A 21 2.90 0.84 12.74
C PHE A 21 1.56 0.38 12.15
N VAL A 22 1.37 -0.92 11.99
CA VAL A 22 0.09 -1.51 11.56
C VAL A 22 -1.04 -1.15 12.55
N ASP A 23 -0.79 -1.30 13.85
CA ASP A 23 -1.78 -0.99 14.88
C ASP A 23 -2.15 0.50 14.87
N TYR A 24 -1.16 1.38 14.73
CA TYR A 24 -1.37 2.83 14.59
C TYR A 24 -2.22 3.17 13.36
N LEU A 25 -1.93 2.59 12.19
CA LEU A 25 -2.69 2.83 10.97
C LEU A 25 -4.17 2.44 11.14
N THR A 26 -4.44 1.28 11.75
CA THR A 26 -5.80 0.82 12.01
C THR A 26 -6.52 1.70 13.03
N GLU A 27 -5.89 2.01 14.17
CA GLU A 27 -6.49 2.83 15.24
C GLU A 27 -6.85 4.24 14.74
N HIS A 28 -5.94 4.87 14.01
CA HIS A 28 -6.13 6.22 13.49
C HIS A 28 -6.85 6.28 12.14
N ARG A 29 -7.28 5.12 11.60
CA ARG A 29 -7.96 4.99 10.30
C ARG A 29 -7.20 5.61 9.13
N ILE A 30 -5.89 5.44 9.13
CA ILE A 30 -5.00 5.96 8.09
C ILE A 30 -4.86 4.91 6.99
N GLY A 31 -5.14 5.31 5.76
CA GLY A 31 -5.19 4.39 4.62
C GLY A 31 -3.87 4.23 3.86
N LEU A 32 -3.72 3.12 3.14
CA LEU A 32 -2.58 2.83 2.28
C LEU A 32 -3.01 2.75 0.80
N GLU A 33 -2.23 3.36 -0.08
CA GLU A 33 -2.42 3.25 -1.52
C GLU A 33 -1.63 2.05 -2.07
N SER A 34 -2.28 1.00 -2.54
CA SER A 34 -1.61 -0.18 -3.11
C SER A 34 -1.46 -0.08 -4.62
N ASN A 35 -0.21 0.03 -5.07
CA ASN A 35 0.18 0.23 -6.46
C ASN A 35 0.84 -1.03 -7.02
N LEU A 36 0.07 -2.11 -7.20
CA LEU A 36 0.61 -3.47 -7.38
C LEU A 36 1.63 -3.59 -8.53
N THR A 37 1.26 -3.09 -9.73
CA THR A 37 2.11 -3.20 -10.93
C THR A 37 3.36 -2.33 -10.81
N SER A 38 3.21 -1.10 -10.32
CA SER A 38 4.36 -0.21 -10.04
C SER A 38 5.31 -0.85 -9.03
N ASN A 39 4.78 -1.41 -7.93
CA ASN A 39 5.58 -2.08 -6.90
C ASN A 39 6.39 -3.26 -7.45
N LEU A 40 5.84 -3.98 -8.43
CA LEU A 40 6.56 -5.05 -9.13
C LEU A 40 7.63 -4.50 -10.08
N GLN A 41 7.29 -3.52 -10.92
CA GLN A 41 8.20 -2.94 -11.92
C GLN A 41 9.39 -2.21 -11.27
N THR A 42 9.16 -1.55 -10.13
CA THR A 42 10.18 -0.84 -9.34
C THR A 42 10.96 -1.77 -8.40
N ARG A 43 10.63 -3.07 -8.35
CA ARG A 43 11.21 -4.08 -7.46
C ARG A 43 11.05 -3.79 -5.96
N VAL A 44 10.03 -3.02 -5.59
CA VAL A 44 9.57 -2.96 -4.19
C VAL A 44 9.02 -4.33 -3.76
N MET A 45 8.45 -5.08 -4.70
CA MET A 45 7.98 -6.46 -4.52
C MET A 45 8.47 -7.36 -5.64
N ASP A 46 8.81 -8.61 -5.34
CA ASP A 46 9.33 -9.56 -6.33
C ASP A 46 8.23 -10.22 -7.19
N ARG A 47 7.02 -10.34 -6.64
CA ARG A 47 5.87 -11.01 -7.27
C ARG A 47 4.55 -10.54 -6.65
N TYR A 48 3.46 -10.61 -7.41
CA TYR A 48 2.13 -10.22 -6.92
C TYR A 48 1.68 -10.97 -5.66
N PRO A 49 1.85 -12.30 -5.53
CA PRO A 49 1.43 -13.02 -4.32
C PRO A 49 2.19 -12.64 -3.04
N SER A 50 3.32 -11.92 -3.16
CA SER A 50 4.04 -11.39 -1.98
C SER A 50 3.57 -10.00 -1.56
N HIS A 51 2.65 -9.37 -2.31
CA HIS A 51 2.15 -8.05 -1.97
C HIS A 51 1.37 -8.09 -0.64
N PRO A 52 1.62 -7.17 0.31
CA PRO A 52 1.02 -7.21 1.65
C PRO A 52 -0.44 -6.76 1.72
N LEU A 53 -1.06 -6.43 0.58
CA LEU A 53 -2.40 -5.83 0.53
C LEU A 53 -3.44 -6.71 1.24
N GLU A 54 -3.44 -8.01 0.97
CA GLU A 54 -4.34 -8.96 1.63
C GLU A 54 -4.18 -8.91 3.16
N LYS A 55 -2.94 -8.91 3.64
CA LYS A 55 -2.64 -8.85 5.07
C LYS A 55 -3.03 -7.51 5.71
N PHE A 56 -2.93 -6.41 4.97
CA PHE A 56 -3.42 -5.11 5.43
C PHE A 56 -4.93 -5.14 5.65
N LEU A 57 -5.67 -5.68 4.68
CA LEU A 57 -7.13 -5.82 4.77
C LEU A 57 -7.55 -6.75 5.91
N GLU A 58 -6.86 -7.88 6.12
CA GLU A 58 -7.08 -8.79 7.25
C GLU A 58 -6.88 -8.12 8.61
N ARG A 59 -5.96 -7.15 8.70
CA ARG A 59 -5.67 -6.36 9.90
C ARG A 59 -6.59 -5.15 10.07
N GLY A 60 -7.56 -4.95 9.18
CA GLY A 60 -8.50 -3.84 9.22
C GLY A 60 -7.91 -2.50 8.75
N ILE A 61 -6.73 -2.51 8.13
CA ILE A 61 -6.15 -1.30 7.52
C ILE A 61 -6.97 -0.95 6.27
N LEU A 62 -7.30 0.33 6.11
CA LEU A 62 -7.94 0.84 4.90
C LEU A 62 -6.93 0.83 3.75
N ALA A 63 -7.32 0.31 2.58
CA ALA A 63 -6.45 0.31 1.42
C ALA A 63 -7.22 0.56 0.11
N THR A 64 -6.55 1.17 -0.86
CA THR A 64 -7.02 1.33 -2.25
C THR A 64 -6.14 0.56 -3.22
N ILE A 65 -6.65 0.28 -4.42
CA ILE A 65 -5.88 -0.23 -5.55
C ILE A 65 -5.74 0.90 -6.55
N ASN A 66 -4.51 1.21 -6.99
CA ASN A 66 -4.25 2.27 -7.96
C ASN A 66 -3.22 1.82 -9.00
N THR A 67 -3.16 2.58 -10.10
CA THR A 67 -2.21 2.36 -11.20
C THR A 67 -0.86 3.03 -10.98
N ASP A 68 -0.75 3.91 -9.97
CA ASP A 68 0.38 4.85 -9.84
C ASP A 68 0.53 5.68 -11.12
N ASP A 69 1.60 5.49 -11.89
CA ASP A 69 1.79 6.06 -13.22
C ASP A 69 1.35 5.09 -14.34
N PRO A 70 0.11 5.18 -14.87
CA PRO A 70 -0.38 4.24 -15.88
C PRO A 70 0.34 4.34 -17.22
N SER A 71 0.91 5.51 -17.57
CA SER A 71 1.68 5.70 -18.80
C SER A 71 3.04 5.00 -18.76
N ILE A 72 3.69 4.99 -17.59
CA ILE A 72 4.95 4.26 -17.35
C ILE A 72 4.68 2.77 -17.23
N SER A 73 3.63 2.42 -16.47
CA SER A 73 3.29 1.03 -16.19
C SER A 73 2.60 0.31 -17.35
N ALA A 74 2.11 1.06 -18.34
CA ALA A 74 1.34 0.59 -19.49
C ALA A 74 0.09 -0.23 -19.11
N ILE A 75 -0.62 0.20 -18.07
CA ILE A 75 -1.84 -0.43 -17.55
C ILE A 75 -2.95 0.59 -17.32
N ASN A 76 -4.16 0.09 -17.07
CA ASN A 76 -5.25 0.84 -16.47
C ASN A 76 -5.72 0.13 -15.19
N LEU A 77 -6.72 0.67 -14.50
CA LEU A 77 -7.17 0.11 -13.22
C LEU A 77 -7.81 -1.29 -13.35
N SER A 78 -8.30 -1.66 -14.53
CA SER A 78 -8.98 -2.94 -14.78
C SER A 78 -8.04 -4.07 -15.21
N TYR A 79 -6.75 -3.78 -15.41
CA TYR A 79 -5.72 -4.76 -15.80
C TYR A 79 -5.37 -5.70 -14.64
#